data_AF-A0A919D5B2-F1
#
_entry.id   AF-A0A919D5B2-F1
#
_cell.length_a   1.000
_cell.length_b   1.000
_cell.length_c   1.000
_cell.angle_alpha   90.00
_cell.angle_beta   90.00
_cell.angle_gamma   90.00
#
_symmetry.space_group_name_H-M   'P 1'
#
loop_
_entity.id
_entity.type
_entity.pdbx_description
1 polymer ?
#
loop_
_entity_poly.entity_id
_entity_poly.type
_entity_poly.pdbx_seq_one_letter_code
_entity_poly.pdbx_strand_id
1 'polypeptide(L)'
;MSGPRTTEVPATSWGTRRCRTCQCRLSRYNSDDICSGCARSTTAAPPARPFVPTHVWARQDVRDALLRKDFGKLCQLVREYGHLRQEDMALLTGLSQAFLSMLESGHRRLTNIERIVVLLDGLNAPVDITGPMLRPVAASPGLPLRTVS
;
A
#
# COMPACT_ATOMS: atom_id res chain seq x y z
N MET A 1 -19.75 19.44 -59.86
CA MET A 1 -20.35 18.19 -59.34
C MET A 1 -19.19 17.27 -58.95
N SER A 2 -18.38 17.56 -57.93
CA SER A 2 -18.59 17.54 -56.47
C SER A 2 -18.81 16.14 -55.87
N GLY A 3 -17.73 15.54 -55.36
CA GLY A 3 -17.71 14.55 -54.26
C GLY A 3 -17.22 13.14 -54.62
N PRO A 4 -16.71 12.33 -53.65
CA PRO A 4 -16.52 12.59 -52.21
C PRO A 4 -15.01 12.60 -51.82
N ARG A 5 -14.50 13.63 -51.13
CA ARG A 5 -14.44 13.78 -49.66
C ARG A 5 -13.85 12.56 -48.93
N THR A 6 -12.52 12.49 -48.91
CA THR A 6 -11.73 11.79 -47.90
C THR A 6 -12.22 12.21 -46.52
N THR A 7 -12.84 11.29 -45.79
CA THR A 7 -13.13 11.47 -44.37
C THR A 7 -11.88 11.03 -43.62
N GLU A 8 -11.05 12.00 -43.26
CA GLU A 8 -10.10 11.84 -42.17
C GLU A 8 -10.87 11.39 -40.93
N VAL A 9 -10.55 10.19 -40.45
CA VAL A 9 -11.01 9.69 -39.16
C VAL A 9 -10.33 10.57 -38.10
N PRO A 10 -11.05 11.36 -37.29
CA PRO A 10 -10.42 12.05 -36.18
C PRO A 10 -9.90 10.96 -35.22
N ALA A 11 -8.60 10.95 -34.99
CA ALA A 11 -7.99 10.17 -33.92
C ALA A 11 -8.61 10.65 -32.60
N THR A 12 -9.68 10.00 -32.20
CA THR A 12 -10.33 10.24 -30.91
C THR A 12 -9.24 10.19 -29.87
N SER A 13 -8.99 11.32 -29.22
CA SER A 13 -8.20 11.42 -28.01
C SER A 13 -8.96 10.65 -26.94
N TRP A 14 -8.89 9.31 -27.00
CA TRP A 14 -9.37 8.44 -25.94
C TRP A 14 -8.49 8.74 -24.74
N GLY A 15 -8.99 9.69 -23.93
CA GLY A 15 -8.53 9.96 -22.59
C GLY A 15 -8.26 8.62 -21.95
N THR A 16 -7.01 8.44 -21.54
CA THR A 16 -6.48 7.15 -21.08
C THR A 16 -7.46 6.55 -20.07
N ARG A 17 -8.32 5.61 -20.51
CA ARG A 17 -9.36 5.06 -19.64
C ARG A 17 -8.65 4.36 -18.49
N ARG A 18 -9.00 4.72 -17.26
CA ARG A 18 -8.42 4.17 -16.04
C ARG A 18 -9.47 3.30 -15.36
N CYS A 19 -9.01 2.21 -14.78
CA CYS A 19 -9.85 1.36 -13.97
C CYS A 19 -10.38 2.15 -12.78
N ARG A 20 -11.68 2.09 -12.51
CA ARG A 20 -12.27 2.79 -11.36
C ARG A 20 -11.72 2.32 -9.99
N THR A 21 -11.19 1.10 -9.93
CA THR A 21 -10.66 0.48 -8.70
C THR A 21 -9.15 0.71 -8.52
N CYS A 22 -8.29 0.20 -9.43
CA CYS A 22 -6.82 0.37 -9.33
C CYS A 22 -6.28 1.66 -9.95
N GLN A 23 -7.08 2.43 -10.69
CA GLN A 23 -6.65 3.58 -11.51
C GLN A 23 -5.57 3.28 -12.57
N CYS A 24 -5.26 2.00 -12.76
CA CYS A 24 -4.37 1.51 -13.78
C CYS A 24 -5.00 1.66 -15.17
N ARG A 25 -4.16 1.92 -16.19
CA ARG A 25 -4.62 2.13 -17.56
C ARG A 25 -5.31 0.87 -18.08
N LEU A 26 -6.56 1.01 -18.49
CA LEU A 26 -7.32 -0.07 -19.10
C LEU A 26 -6.75 -0.39 -20.48
N SER A 27 -6.61 -1.68 -20.75
CA SER A 27 -6.27 -2.17 -22.07
C SER A 27 -7.34 -1.74 -23.08
N ARG A 28 -6.94 -1.47 -24.33
CA ARG A 28 -7.85 -1.18 -25.44
C ARG A 28 -8.89 -2.28 -25.69
N TYR A 29 -8.56 -3.52 -25.30
CA TYR A 29 -9.42 -4.69 -25.46
C TYR A 29 -10.32 -4.94 -24.25
N ASN A 30 -10.22 -4.11 -23.21
CA ASN A 30 -11.07 -4.19 -22.04
C ASN A 30 -12.21 -3.17 -22.17
N SER A 31 -13.42 -3.67 -22.41
CA SER A 31 -14.63 -2.85 -22.50
C SER A 31 -15.15 -2.39 -21.15
N ASP A 32 -14.79 -3.07 -20.06
CA ASP A 32 -15.26 -2.77 -18.70
C ASP A 32 -14.68 -1.46 -18.14
N ASP A 33 -15.27 -0.97 -17.04
CA ASP A 33 -14.75 0.14 -16.25
C ASP A 33 -13.74 -0.30 -15.17
N ILE A 34 -13.51 -1.61 -15.06
CA ILE A 34 -12.54 -2.25 -14.15
C ILE A 34 -11.51 -3.07 -14.93
N CYS A 35 -10.26 -3.16 -14.42
CA CYS A 35 -9.24 -3.96 -15.08
C CYS A 35 -9.50 -5.46 -14.85
N SER A 36 -9.00 -6.32 -15.74
CA SER A 36 -9.18 -7.78 -15.63
C SER A 36 -8.62 -8.37 -14.32
N GLY A 37 -7.72 -7.66 -13.63
CA GLY A 37 -7.29 -8.01 -12.27
C GLY A 37 -8.36 -7.73 -11.22
N CYS A 38 -8.87 -6.49 -11.19
CA CYS A 38 -9.96 -6.08 -10.29
C CYS A 38 -11.27 -6.83 -10.56
N ALA A 39 -11.58 -7.15 -11.82
CA ALA A 39 -12.76 -7.95 -12.18
C ALA A 39 -12.70 -9.36 -11.57
N ARG A 40 -11.51 -9.99 -11.56
CA ARG A 40 -11.32 -11.30 -10.92
C ARG A 40 -11.40 -11.24 -9.40
N SER A 41 -11.02 -10.11 -8.80
CA SER A 41 -11.17 -9.89 -7.35
C SER A 41 -12.64 -9.86 -6.92
N THR A 42 -13.49 -9.20 -7.71
CA THR A 42 -14.93 -9.06 -7.40
C THR A 42 -15.68 -10.40 -7.44
N THR A 43 -15.22 -11.36 -8.25
CA THR A 43 -15.88 -12.67 -8.39
C THR A 43 -15.44 -13.69 -7.33
N ALA A 44 -14.44 -13.39 -6.52
CA ALA A 44 -14.04 -14.29 -5.44
C ALA A 44 -15.09 -14.26 -4.30
N ALA A 45 -15.49 -15.44 -3.84
CA ALA A 45 -16.36 -15.62 -2.67
C ALA A 45 -15.88 -14.75 -1.48
N PRO A 46 -16.79 -14.30 -0.59
CA PRO A 46 -16.42 -13.39 0.51
C PRO A 46 -15.25 -13.99 1.29
N PRO A 47 -14.11 -13.29 1.37
CA PRO A 47 -12.93 -13.85 1.99
C PRO A 47 -13.19 -14.04 3.49
N ALA A 48 -12.70 -15.15 4.02
CA ALA A 48 -12.43 -15.25 5.45
C ALA A 48 -11.68 -13.98 5.87
N ARG A 49 -12.07 -13.36 7.00
CA ARG A 49 -11.58 -12.05 7.42
C ARG A 49 -10.04 -12.02 7.24
N PRO A 50 -9.49 -11.15 6.37
CA PRO A 50 -8.07 -11.12 6.12
C PRO A 50 -7.35 -10.80 7.44
N PHE A 51 -6.20 -11.43 7.65
CA PHE A 51 -5.37 -11.20 8.83
C PHE A 51 -3.90 -11.25 8.44
N VAL A 52 -3.05 -10.51 9.15
CA VAL A 52 -1.60 -10.56 8.93
C VAL A 52 -1.02 -11.75 9.71
N PRO A 53 -0.39 -12.74 9.06
CA PRO A 53 0.22 -13.86 9.75
C PRO A 53 1.37 -13.43 10.68
N THR A 54 1.50 -14.04 11.85
CA THR A 54 2.50 -13.65 12.85
C THR A 54 3.95 -13.74 12.36
N HIS A 55 4.24 -14.69 11.46
CA HIS A 55 5.59 -14.88 10.90
C HIS A 55 6.06 -13.68 10.06
N VAL A 56 5.14 -12.89 9.49
CA VAL A 56 5.46 -11.68 8.73
C VAL A 56 6.20 -10.68 9.62
N TRP A 57 5.73 -10.51 10.86
CA TRP A 57 6.33 -9.62 11.86
C TRP A 57 7.67 -10.12 12.42
N ALA A 58 8.00 -11.40 12.24
CA ALA A 58 9.29 -11.95 12.64
C ALA A 58 10.42 -11.57 11.66
N ARG A 59 10.08 -11.17 10.43
CA ARG A 59 11.08 -10.87 9.41
C ARG A 59 11.85 -9.58 9.69
N GLN A 60 13.14 -9.60 9.38
CA GLN A 60 14.05 -8.50 9.66
C GLN A 60 13.77 -7.28 8.77
N ASP A 61 13.40 -7.48 7.51
CA ASP A 61 12.99 -6.42 6.57
C ASP A 61 11.75 -5.64 7.04
N VAL A 62 10.74 -6.35 7.57
CA VAL A 62 9.53 -5.77 8.17
C VAL A 62 9.89 -4.96 9.42
N ARG A 63 10.77 -5.49 10.27
CA ARG A 63 11.25 -4.80 11.48
C ARG A 63 12.07 -3.57 11.14
N ASP A 64 12.93 -3.62 10.14
CA ASP A 64 13.75 -2.49 9.70
C ASP A 64 12.89 -1.37 9.09
N ALA A 65 11.88 -1.73 8.29
CA ALA A 65 10.91 -0.77 7.75
C ALA A 65 10.13 -0.09 8.88
N LEU A 66 9.71 -0.87 9.89
CA LEU A 66 9.08 -0.35 11.09
C LEU A 66 10.05 0.62 11.80
N LEU A 67 11.26 0.19 12.18
CA LEU A 67 12.28 1.02 12.86
C LEU A 67 12.59 2.34 12.15
N ARG A 68 12.60 2.34 10.81
CA ARG A 68 12.83 3.54 9.98
C ARG A 68 11.60 4.44 9.83
N LYS A 69 10.45 4.06 10.41
CA LYS A 69 9.14 4.70 10.24
C LYS A 69 8.72 4.77 8.76
N ASP A 70 9.14 3.78 7.98
CA ASP A 70 8.78 3.67 6.57
C ASP A 70 7.50 2.85 6.43
N PHE A 71 6.37 3.52 6.69
CA PHE A 71 5.04 2.89 6.63
C PHE A 71 4.64 2.49 5.21
N GLY A 72 5.21 3.12 4.18
CA GLY A 72 5.01 2.70 2.78
C GLY A 72 5.66 1.35 2.52
N LYS A 73 6.93 1.21 2.90
CA LYS A 73 7.64 -0.06 2.78
C LYS A 73 7.05 -1.13 3.68
N LEU A 74 6.63 -0.79 4.90
CA LEU A 74 5.97 -1.70 5.83
C LEU A 74 4.70 -2.29 5.21
N CYS A 75 3.80 -1.45 4.68
CA CYS A 75 2.58 -1.91 4.04
C CYS A 75 2.87 -2.85 2.87
N GLN A 76 3.87 -2.52 2.05
CA GLN A 76 4.29 -3.35 0.93
C GLN A 76 4.77 -4.74 1.39
N LEU A 77 5.66 -4.80 2.39
CA LEU A 77 6.22 -6.06 2.90
C LEU A 77 5.16 -6.91 3.60
N VAL A 78 4.29 -6.29 4.40
CA VAL A 78 3.16 -6.97 5.05
C VAL A 78 2.22 -7.57 4.01
N ARG A 79 1.95 -6.83 2.94
CA ARG A 79 1.11 -7.29 1.84
C ARG A 79 1.75 -8.46 1.07
N GLU A 80 3.04 -8.35 0.79
CA GLU A 80 3.81 -9.36 0.06
C GLU A 80 3.91 -10.68 0.84
N TYR A 81 4.32 -10.63 2.10
CA TYR A 81 4.52 -11.83 2.92
C TYR A 81 3.25 -12.36 3.57
N GLY A 82 2.24 -11.50 3.77
CA GLY A 82 0.92 -11.92 4.22
C GLY A 82 0.02 -12.46 3.10
N HIS A 83 0.49 -12.43 1.84
CA HIS A 83 -0.33 -12.71 0.65
C HIS A 83 -1.64 -11.91 0.61
N LEU A 84 -1.62 -10.70 1.16
CA LEU A 84 -2.78 -9.82 1.24
C LEU A 84 -2.89 -9.00 -0.04
N ARG A 85 -4.11 -8.60 -0.37
CA ARG A 85 -4.38 -7.63 -1.42
C ARG A 85 -4.45 -6.22 -0.82
N GLN A 86 -4.38 -5.19 -1.65
CA GLN A 86 -4.58 -3.81 -1.17
C GLN A 86 -6.00 -3.59 -0.61
N GLU A 87 -6.99 -4.29 -1.16
CA GLU A 87 -8.36 -4.30 -0.64
C GLU A 87 -8.44 -4.92 0.77
N ASP A 88 -7.70 -6.01 1.02
CA ASP A 88 -7.61 -6.62 2.36
C ASP A 88 -6.95 -5.68 3.37
N MET A 89 -5.87 -5.01 2.95
CA MET A 89 -5.19 -4.02 3.76
C MET A 89 -6.10 -2.81 4.08
N ALA A 90 -6.93 -2.38 3.13
CA ALA A 90 -7.91 -1.32 3.32
C ALA A 90 -8.99 -1.73 4.33
N LEU A 91 -9.47 -2.98 4.24
CA LEU A 91 -10.43 -3.55 5.18
C LEU A 91 -9.86 -3.68 6.59
N LEU A 92 -8.60 -4.11 6.71
CA LEU A 92 -7.89 -4.26 7.97
C LEU A 92 -7.64 -2.92 8.67
N THR A 93 -7.15 -1.94 7.92
CA THR A 93 -6.69 -0.65 8.47
C THR A 93 -7.76 0.44 8.49
N GLY A 94 -8.89 0.24 7.80
CA GLY A 94 -9.88 1.30 7.56
C GLY A 94 -9.39 2.43 6.66
N LEU A 95 -8.21 2.30 6.05
CA LEU A 95 -7.65 3.28 5.12
C LEU A 95 -8.16 3.00 3.70
N SER A 96 -8.28 4.05 2.88
CA SER A 96 -8.70 3.86 1.49
C SER A 96 -7.60 3.18 0.65
N GLN A 97 -8.00 2.36 -0.31
CA GLN A 97 -7.07 1.71 -1.23
C GLN A 97 -6.17 2.72 -1.96
N ALA A 98 -6.73 3.86 -2.39
CA ALA A 98 -5.97 4.93 -3.03
C ALA A 98 -4.92 5.54 -2.08
N PHE A 99 -5.26 5.68 -0.80
CA PHE A 99 -4.32 6.15 0.22
C PHE A 99 -3.18 5.16 0.43
N LEU A 100 -3.49 3.87 0.55
CA LEU A 100 -2.49 2.81 0.66
C LEU A 100 -1.58 2.76 -0.57
N SER A 101 -2.13 2.91 -1.78
CA SER A 101 -1.34 2.99 -3.00
C SER A 101 -0.39 4.20 -3.02
N MET A 102 -0.85 5.38 -2.62
CA MET A 102 0.00 6.58 -2.51
C MET A 102 1.06 6.44 -1.43
N LEU A 103 0.74 5.71 -0.35
CA LEU A 103 1.67 5.41 0.74
C LEU A 103 2.76 4.43 0.29
N GLU A 104 2.39 3.32 -0.37
CA GLU A 104 3.32 2.31 -0.90
C GLU A 104 4.25 2.87 -1.99
N SER A 105 3.75 3.78 -2.82
CA SER A 105 4.53 4.44 -3.88
C SER A 105 5.40 5.59 -3.39
N GLY A 106 5.30 5.97 -2.11
CA GLY A 106 6.04 7.09 -1.53
C GLY A 106 5.52 8.47 -1.92
N HIS A 107 4.43 8.56 -2.69
CA HIS A 107 3.77 9.83 -3.02
C HIS A 107 3.15 10.50 -1.80
N ARG A 108 2.81 9.73 -0.76
CA ARG A 108 2.30 10.25 0.52
C ARG A 108 3.04 9.63 1.69
N ARG A 109 3.39 10.45 2.68
CA ARG A 109 4.02 9.99 3.92
C ARG A 109 3.00 9.99 5.07
N LEU A 110 2.99 8.91 5.86
CA LEU A 110 2.19 8.82 7.07
C LEU A 110 2.98 9.45 8.23
N THR A 111 2.71 10.72 8.54
CA THR A 111 3.40 11.46 9.61
C THR A 111 2.52 11.72 10.82
N ASN A 112 1.19 11.59 10.68
CA ASN A 112 0.26 11.78 11.77
C ASN A 112 0.24 10.52 12.66
N ILE A 113 0.59 10.71 13.94
CA ILE A 113 0.68 9.65 14.95
C ILE A 113 -0.64 8.91 15.11
N GLU A 114 -1.78 9.59 15.12
CA GLU A 114 -3.10 8.94 15.25
C GLU A 114 -3.36 8.01 14.07
N ARG A 115 -2.99 8.42 12.85
CA ARG A 115 -3.14 7.57 11.66
C ARG A 115 -2.17 6.40 11.66
N ILE A 116 -0.98 6.57 12.23
CA ILE A 116 -0.02 5.49 12.41
C ILE A 116 -0.58 4.46 13.40
N VAL A 117 -1.17 4.92 14.51
CA VAL A 117 -1.81 4.03 15.49
C VAL A 117 -2.96 3.25 14.85
N VAL A 118 -3.86 3.93 14.11
CA VAL A 118 -4.96 3.26 13.39
C VAL A 118 -4.43 2.21 12.40
N LEU A 119 -3.36 2.52 11.67
CA LEU A 119 -2.75 1.58 10.74
C LEU A 119 -2.17 0.36 11.46
N LEU A 120 -1.39 0.56 12.53
CA LEU A 120 -0.76 -0.53 13.26
C LEU A 120 -1.77 -1.41 14.00
N ASP A 121 -2.79 -0.78 14.59
CA ASP A 121 -3.89 -1.46 15.28
C ASP A 121 -4.73 -2.29 14.29
N GLY A 122 -5.08 -1.71 13.15
CA GLY A 122 -5.82 -2.43 12.10
C GLY A 122 -5.06 -3.60 11.49
N LEU A 123 -3.72 -3.54 11.43
CA LEU A 123 -2.87 -4.67 11.03
C LEU A 123 -2.63 -5.68 12.16
N ASN A 124 -3.16 -5.41 13.37
CA ASN A 124 -2.93 -6.20 14.57
C ASN A 124 -1.43 -6.42 14.84
N ALA A 125 -0.65 -5.34 14.70
CA ALA A 125 0.80 -5.38 14.85
C ALA A 125 1.20 -5.70 16.31
N PRO A 126 2.13 -6.65 16.55
CA PRO A 126 2.55 -7.01 17.89
C PRO A 126 3.12 -5.81 18.66
N VAL A 127 2.68 -5.65 19.91
CA VAL A 127 3.12 -4.56 20.80
C VAL A 127 4.63 -4.66 21.09
N ASP A 128 5.21 -5.86 21.04
CA ASP A 128 6.64 -6.09 21.28
C ASP A 128 7.55 -5.41 20.25
N ILE A 129 7.06 -5.20 19.02
CA ILE A 129 7.81 -4.55 17.94
C ILE A 129 7.38 -3.12 17.66
N THR A 130 6.14 -2.75 18.01
CA THR A 130 5.64 -1.37 17.89
C THR A 130 5.92 -0.54 19.15
N GLY A 131 6.09 -1.18 20.30
CA GLY A 131 6.48 -0.56 21.58
C GLY A 131 7.74 0.31 21.50
N PRO A 132 8.83 -0.11 20.84
CA PRO A 132 10.04 0.71 20.63
C PRO A 132 9.84 1.91 19.69
N MET A 133 8.74 1.97 18.94
CA MET A 133 8.42 3.11 18.06
C MET A 133 7.62 4.19 18.78
N LEU A 134 6.71 3.77 19.66
CA LEU A 134 5.81 4.63 20.44
C LEU A 134 6.41 5.04 21.78
N ARG A 135 7.33 4.24 22.34
CA ARG A 135 8.28 4.68 23.36
C ARG A 135 9.55 5.09 22.66
N PRO A 136 10.10 6.29 22.91
CA PRO A 136 11.44 6.60 22.42
C PRO A 136 12.38 5.50 22.93
N VAL A 137 13.15 4.89 22.03
CA VAL A 137 14.41 4.30 22.47
C VAL A 137 15.12 5.44 23.19
N ALA A 138 15.27 5.34 24.52
CA ALA A 138 16.19 6.22 25.22
C ALA A 138 17.50 6.02 24.47
N ALA A 139 17.94 7.04 23.73
CA ALA A 139 19.25 7.05 23.13
C ALA A 139 20.20 6.63 24.25
N SER A 140 20.89 5.50 24.04
CA SER A 140 21.83 4.99 25.03
C SER A 140 22.69 6.17 25.48
N PRO A 141 22.66 6.57 26.77
CA PRO A 141 23.53 7.63 27.24
C PRO A 141 24.96 7.17 26.90
N GLY A 142 25.67 8.05 26.19
CA GLY A 142 26.89 7.72 25.49
C GLY A 142 27.87 6.90 26.34
N LEU A 143 28.47 5.91 25.69
CA LEU A 143 29.65 5.25 26.22
C LEU A 143 30.69 6.34 26.53
N PRO A 144 31.15 6.52 27.78
CA PRO A 144 32.23 7.46 28.04
C PRO A 144 33.47 6.94 27.32
N LEU A 145 34.00 7.74 26.39
CA LEU A 145 35.32 7.53 25.82
C LEU A 145 36.31 7.46 27.00
N ARG A 146 36.84 6.27 27.27
CA ARG A 146 37.92 6.08 28.23
C ARG A 146 39.13 6.83 27.69
N THR A 147 39.47 7.96 28.30
CA THR A 147 40.78 8.60 28.12
C THR A 147 41.83 7.63 28.66
N VAL A 148 42.72 7.16 27.77
CA VAL A 148 43.95 6.47 28.16
C VAL A 148 44.99 7.55 28.47
N SER A 149 45.55 7.47 29.68
CA SER A 149 46.65 8.30 30.20
C SER A 149 47.98 8.01 29.51
#